data_AF-A0A7C6QR20-F1
#
_entry.id   AF-A0A7C6QR20-F1
#
_cell.length_a   1.000
_cell.length_b   1.000
_cell.length_c   1.000
_cell.angle_alpha   90.00
_cell.angle_beta   90.00
_cell.angle_gamma   90.00
#
_symmetry.space_group_name_H-M   'P 1'
#
loop_
_entity.id
_entity.type
_entity.pdbx_description
1 polymer ?
#
loop_
_entity_poly.entity_id
_entity_poly.type
_entity_poly.pdbx_seq_one_letter_code
_entity_poly.pdbx_strand_id
1 'polypeptide(L)'
;MADGRINPYWPLGFLLTGVSCLTEDYGMSTDLDAIRNYLATLDQVSPAERSLETALWLQALPEQKRRLRAAGGYGAVFSVYAEVVAGEIEANGDHFRRQVGEAMERLERFLPMLGRSLPTLGRSRPTLDRSMPELERHLPANGHSPVSMVLNPLQADPLVDVVRHGKVVLVIASSLRPFAYVHELAHLYVDALVKEWTPLLSARIGLLEAVYEPMHRYSYAWDRSATSWINVFAETMVRCLTVLSMYGDNRELCNGEIAALEGEGFLYARPVYETIVSAGQSLLTEEWLADCLKACEVVAASAGRS
;
A
#
# COMPACT_ATOMS: atom_id res chain seq x y z
N MET A 1 23.01 -4.99 -6.12
CA MET A 1 23.23 -3.93 -5.12
C MET A 1 24.74 -3.73 -4.95
N ALA A 2 25.31 -2.65 -5.47
CA ALA A 2 26.78 -2.49 -5.58
C ALA A 2 27.32 -1.07 -5.26
N ASP A 3 26.47 -0.10 -4.92
CA ASP A 3 26.88 1.28 -4.61
C ASP A 3 26.93 1.59 -3.10
N GLY A 4 26.73 0.58 -2.25
CA GLY A 4 26.78 0.72 -0.80
C GLY A 4 25.64 1.55 -0.19
N ARG A 5 24.66 1.98 -0.99
CA ARG A 5 23.45 2.61 -0.47
C ARG A 5 22.56 1.52 0.10
N ILE A 6 22.34 1.57 1.42
CA ILE A 6 21.30 0.77 2.06
C ILE A 6 19.99 1.24 1.43
N ASN A 7 19.30 0.33 0.74
CA ASN A 7 17.94 0.57 0.33
C ASN A 7 17.15 0.96 1.61
N PRO A 8 16.61 2.18 1.74
CA PRO A 8 15.87 2.56 2.94
C PRO A 8 14.61 1.70 3.13
N TYR A 9 14.24 0.94 2.10
CA TYR A 9 13.18 -0.04 2.06
C TYR A 9 13.68 -1.48 2.32
N TRP A 10 14.94 -1.72 2.73
CA TRP A 10 15.43 -3.08 3.03
C TRP A 10 15.90 -3.26 4.49
N PRO A 11 15.44 -4.31 5.20
CA PRO A 11 14.40 -5.25 4.78
C PRO A 11 13.04 -4.54 4.65
N LEU A 12 12.24 -4.96 3.66
CA LEU A 12 10.94 -4.34 3.38
C LEU A 12 10.08 -4.35 4.63
N GLY A 13 9.52 -3.19 4.99
CA GLY A 13 8.74 -3.01 6.21
C GLY A 13 7.60 -4.02 6.34
N PHE A 14 6.98 -4.41 5.23
CA PHE A 14 5.94 -5.44 5.21
C PHE A 14 6.46 -6.86 5.47
N LEU A 15 7.72 -7.19 5.17
CA LEU A 15 8.33 -8.47 5.56
C LEU A 15 8.56 -8.53 7.07
N LEU A 16 9.08 -7.43 7.63
CA LEU A 16 9.23 -7.24 9.07
C LEU A 16 7.87 -7.31 9.77
N THR A 17 6.88 -6.61 9.27
CA THR A 17 5.53 -6.58 9.84
C THR A 17 4.84 -7.92 9.71
N GLY A 18 4.85 -8.52 8.51
CA GLY A 18 4.26 -9.84 8.26
C GLY A 18 4.85 -10.91 9.17
N VAL A 19 6.17 -10.91 9.40
CA VAL A 19 6.77 -11.93 10.27
C VAL A 19 6.69 -11.58 11.75
N SER A 20 6.86 -10.31 12.14
CA SER A 20 6.87 -9.90 13.56
C SER A 20 5.48 -9.87 14.20
N CYS A 21 4.44 -9.54 13.42
CA CYS A 21 3.05 -9.58 13.88
C CYS A 21 2.51 -11.02 13.86
N LEU A 22 2.79 -11.81 12.82
CA LEU A 22 2.07 -13.07 12.63
C LEU A 22 2.64 -14.27 13.39
N THR A 23 3.93 -14.27 13.72
CA THR A 23 4.61 -15.44 14.32
C THR A 23 4.36 -15.63 15.82
N GLU A 24 4.24 -14.55 16.59
CA GLU A 24 4.03 -14.65 18.05
C GLU A 24 2.56 -14.51 18.45
N ASP A 25 1.85 -13.55 17.86
CA ASP A 25 0.54 -13.12 18.35
C ASP A 25 -0.62 -13.81 17.60
N TYR A 26 -0.35 -14.46 16.46
CA TYR A 26 -1.38 -15.08 15.60
C TYR A 26 -1.06 -16.50 15.11
N GLY A 27 -0.05 -17.15 15.70
CA GLY A 27 0.23 -18.57 15.50
C GLY A 27 0.69 -18.97 14.09
N MET A 28 1.24 -18.03 13.29
CA MET A 28 1.94 -18.46 12.08
C MET A 28 3.13 -19.32 12.46
N SER A 29 3.27 -20.43 11.73
CA SER A 29 4.38 -21.34 11.91
C SER A 29 5.70 -20.58 11.68
N THR A 30 6.59 -20.64 12.67
CA THR A 30 7.99 -20.22 12.51
C THR A 30 8.80 -21.24 11.70
N ASP A 31 8.12 -22.24 11.14
CA ASP A 31 8.68 -23.20 10.21
C ASP A 31 9.21 -22.50 8.95
N LEU A 32 10.39 -22.91 8.52
CA LEU A 32 11.09 -22.29 7.41
C LEU A 32 10.32 -22.48 6.09
N ASP A 33 9.67 -23.62 5.90
CA ASP A 33 8.91 -23.88 4.68
C ASP A 33 7.63 -23.05 4.63
N ALA A 34 6.96 -22.83 5.77
CA ALA A 34 5.84 -21.90 5.85
C ALA A 34 6.24 -20.46 5.48
N ILE A 35 7.39 -19.99 5.98
CA ILE A 35 7.92 -18.65 5.66
C ILE A 35 8.29 -18.55 4.17
N ARG A 36 8.93 -19.58 3.61
CA ARG A 36 9.29 -19.61 2.18
C ARG A 36 8.06 -19.65 1.29
N ASN A 37 7.04 -20.43 1.65
CA ASN A 37 5.78 -20.48 0.93
C ASN A 37 5.09 -19.11 0.96
N TYR A 38 5.07 -18.44 2.11
CA TYR A 38 4.55 -17.07 2.21
C TYR A 38 5.32 -16.10 1.31
N LEU A 39 6.66 -16.06 1.38
CA LEU A 39 7.49 -15.23 0.51
C LEU A 39 7.21 -15.49 -0.97
N ALA A 40 6.99 -16.75 -1.36
CA ALA A 40 6.69 -17.12 -2.73
C ALA A 40 5.36 -16.52 -3.24
N THR A 41 4.40 -16.25 -2.35
CA THR A 41 3.13 -15.60 -2.71
C THR A 41 3.20 -14.08 -2.85
N LEU A 42 4.31 -13.45 -2.44
CA LEU A 42 4.45 -11.99 -2.44
C LEU A 42 4.98 -11.53 -3.79
N ASP A 43 4.09 -11.40 -4.77
CA ASP A 43 4.44 -11.00 -6.13
C ASP A 43 5.19 -9.66 -6.18
N GLN A 44 4.92 -8.76 -5.23
CA GLN A 44 5.59 -7.47 -5.08
C GLN A 44 7.04 -7.52 -4.56
N VAL A 45 7.50 -8.66 -4.03
CA VAL A 45 8.90 -8.84 -3.57
C VAL A 45 9.74 -9.31 -4.75
N SER A 46 10.90 -8.70 -4.99
CA SER A 46 11.76 -9.18 -6.08
C SER A 46 12.18 -10.65 -5.86
N PRO A 47 12.35 -11.46 -6.92
CA PRO A 47 12.78 -12.86 -6.75
C PRO A 47 14.09 -13.02 -5.95
N ALA A 48 15.01 -12.05 -6.07
CA ALA A 48 16.26 -12.03 -5.31
C ALA A 48 16.05 -11.88 -3.79
N GLU A 49 14.98 -11.20 -3.38
CA GLU A 49 14.63 -10.98 -1.97
C GLU A 49 13.82 -12.14 -1.37
N ARG A 50 13.28 -13.05 -2.19
CA ARG A 50 12.60 -14.29 -1.74
C ARG A 50 13.59 -15.43 -1.46
N SER A 51 14.83 -15.09 -1.09
CA SER A 51 15.94 -16.04 -0.93
C SER A 51 15.80 -16.88 0.35
N LEU A 52 16.55 -17.99 0.41
CA LEU A 52 16.71 -18.78 1.63
C LEU A 52 17.30 -17.95 2.78
N GLU A 53 18.20 -17.03 2.47
CA GLU A 53 18.80 -16.13 3.46
C GLU A 53 17.75 -15.22 4.10
N THR A 54 16.87 -14.60 3.30
CA THR A 54 15.75 -13.82 3.82
C THR A 54 14.84 -14.68 4.69
N ALA A 55 14.50 -15.90 4.25
CA ALA A 55 13.63 -16.79 5.02
C ALA A 55 14.23 -17.20 6.37
N LEU A 56 15.54 -17.47 6.43
CA LEU A 56 16.25 -17.78 7.68
C LEU A 56 16.32 -16.56 8.61
N TRP A 57 16.58 -15.38 8.05
CA TRP A 57 16.56 -14.14 8.82
C TRP A 57 15.17 -13.87 9.43
N LEU A 58 14.10 -14.04 8.64
CA LEU A 58 12.72 -13.94 9.11
C LEU A 58 12.39 -14.97 10.20
N GLN A 59 12.84 -16.22 10.05
CA GLN A 59 12.65 -17.27 11.04
C GLN A 59 13.25 -16.92 12.41
N ALA A 60 14.33 -16.13 12.45
CA ALA A 60 14.98 -15.72 13.68
C ALA A 60 14.26 -14.57 14.42
N LEU A 61 13.42 -13.79 13.73
CA LEU A 61 12.77 -12.59 14.29
C LEU A 61 11.96 -12.82 15.58
N PRO A 62 11.18 -13.91 15.73
CA PRO A 62 10.41 -14.13 16.96
C PRO A 62 11.32 -14.24 18.19
N GLU A 63 12.40 -15.02 18.08
CA GLU A 63 13.35 -15.15 19.20
C GLU A 63 14.07 -13.84 19.48
N GLN A 64 14.43 -13.06 18.45
CA GLN A 64 15.02 -11.73 18.67
C GLN A 64 14.04 -10.78 19.37
N LYS A 65 12.75 -10.83 19.03
CA LYS A 65 11.67 -10.07 19.69
C LYS A 65 11.53 -10.47 21.15
N ARG A 66 11.54 -11.78 21.48
CA ARG A 66 11.56 -12.26 22.87
C ARG A 66 12.77 -11.75 23.65
N ARG A 67 13.97 -11.85 23.08
CA ARG A 67 15.22 -11.39 23.70
C ARG A 67 15.20 -9.88 23.94
N LEU A 68 14.69 -9.11 22.99
CA LEU A 68 14.53 -7.66 23.12
C LEU A 68 13.55 -7.31 24.24
N ARG A 69 12.38 -7.98 24.28
CA ARG A 69 11.37 -7.78 25.34
C ARG A 69 11.89 -8.14 26.73
N ALA A 70 12.75 -9.16 26.82
CA ALA A 70 13.39 -9.57 28.06
C ALA A 70 14.58 -8.68 28.47
N ALA A 71 15.07 -7.81 27.58
CA ALA A 71 16.20 -6.95 27.87
C ALA A 71 15.82 -5.88 28.92
N GLY A 72 16.75 -5.62 29.84
CA GLY A 72 16.62 -4.52 30.80
C GLY A 72 16.44 -3.19 30.06
N GLY A 73 15.45 -2.40 30.47
CA GLY A 73 15.14 -1.10 29.86
C GLY A 73 14.10 -1.15 28.74
N TYR A 74 13.74 -2.32 28.20
CA TYR A 74 12.70 -2.42 27.17
C TYR A 74 11.39 -1.75 27.60
N GLY A 75 10.91 -2.04 28.81
CA GLY A 75 9.68 -1.45 29.33
C GLY A 75 9.71 0.09 29.42
N ALA A 76 10.86 0.67 29.76
CA ALA A 76 11.02 2.13 29.81
C ALA A 76 10.96 2.73 28.40
N VAL A 77 11.69 2.16 27.44
CA VAL A 77 11.67 2.58 26.04
C VAL A 77 10.26 2.44 25.45
N PHE A 78 9.59 1.31 25.71
CA PHE A 78 8.23 1.05 25.24
C PHE A 78 7.20 2.03 25.85
N SER A 79 7.39 2.45 27.10
CA SER A 79 6.52 3.44 27.73
C SER A 79 6.64 4.81 27.06
N VAL A 80 7.88 5.27 26.80
CA VAL A 80 8.13 6.52 26.07
C VAL A 80 7.54 6.45 24.66
N TYR A 81 7.72 5.32 23.98
CA TYR A 81 7.11 5.08 22.67
C TYR A 81 5.58 5.20 22.73
N ALA A 82 4.94 4.57 23.71
CA ALA A 82 3.49 4.61 23.84
C ALA A 82 2.97 6.02 24.13
N GLU A 83 3.70 6.82 24.91
CA GLU A 83 3.39 8.23 25.15
C GLU A 83 3.46 9.07 23.86
N VAL A 84 4.51 8.88 23.04
CA VAL A 84 4.64 9.57 21.74
C VAL A 84 3.47 9.23 20.81
N VAL A 85 3.12 7.94 20.71
CA VAL A 85 1.99 7.48 19.89
C VAL A 85 0.66 8.04 20.40
N ALA A 86 0.45 8.06 21.72
CA ALA A 86 -0.77 8.61 22.32
C ALA A 86 -0.90 10.11 22.03
N GLY A 87 0.20 10.87 22.16
CA GLY A 87 0.23 12.30 21.85
C GLY A 87 -0.10 12.59 20.39
N GLU A 88 0.44 11.81 19.45
CA GLU A 88 0.14 11.92 18.02
C GLU A 88 -1.36 11.70 17.74
N ILE A 89 -1.95 10.68 18.35
CA ILE A 89 -3.37 10.36 18.15
C ILE A 89 -4.29 11.40 18.79
N GLU A 90 -3.93 11.91 19.97
CA GLU A 90 -4.66 13.00 20.63
C GLU A 90 -4.62 14.28 19.78
N ALA A 91 -3.45 14.63 19.24
CA ALA A 91 -3.28 15.84 18.43
C ALA A 91 -3.97 15.76 17.06
N ASN A 92 -3.80 14.64 16.36
CA ASN A 92 -4.11 14.55 14.92
C ASN A 92 -5.24 13.57 14.58
N GLY A 93 -5.69 12.74 15.53
CA GLY A 93 -6.59 11.62 15.29
C GLY A 93 -7.95 12.02 14.71
N ASP A 94 -8.57 13.09 15.22
CA ASP A 94 -9.88 13.56 14.71
C ASP A 94 -9.77 14.15 13.30
N HIS A 95 -8.71 14.92 13.03
CA HIS A 95 -8.46 15.48 11.72
C HIS A 95 -8.22 14.38 10.69
N PHE A 96 -7.35 13.42 11.04
CA PHE A 96 -7.06 12.25 10.23
C PHE A 96 -8.35 11.47 9.89
N ARG A 97 -9.16 11.12 10.89
CA ARG A 97 -10.42 10.38 10.67
C ARG A 97 -11.37 11.09 9.72
N ARG A 98 -11.48 12.43 9.83
CA ARG A 98 -12.32 13.22 8.94
C ARG A 98 -11.83 13.19 7.51
N GLN A 99 -10.54 13.44 7.29
CA GLN A 99 -9.96 13.45 5.95
C GLN A 99 -10.04 12.08 5.28
N VAL A 100 -9.73 11.02 6.02
CA VAL A 100 -9.88 9.65 5.52
C VAL A 100 -11.34 9.33 5.21
N GLY A 101 -12.27 9.66 6.10
CA GLY A 101 -13.70 9.42 5.87
C GLY A 101 -14.20 10.09 4.59
N GLU A 102 -13.89 11.39 4.42
CA GLU A 102 -14.24 12.12 3.21
C GLU A 102 -13.56 11.55 1.95
N ALA A 103 -12.29 11.15 2.05
CA ALA A 103 -11.57 10.58 0.92
C ALA A 103 -12.15 9.22 0.51
N MET A 104 -12.53 8.38 1.47
CA MET A 104 -13.16 7.09 1.21
C MET A 104 -14.52 7.24 0.54
N GLU A 105 -15.36 8.18 1.01
CA GLU A 105 -16.62 8.50 0.34
C GLU A 105 -16.40 8.92 -1.13
N ARG A 106 -15.31 9.64 -1.42
CA ARG A 106 -14.98 10.02 -2.79
C ARG A 106 -14.46 8.84 -3.61
N LEU A 107 -13.60 7.99 -3.03
CA LEU A 107 -13.08 6.78 -3.67
C LEU A 107 -14.22 5.82 -4.05
N GLU A 108 -15.23 5.69 -3.18
CA GLU A 108 -16.47 4.92 -3.40
C GLU A 108 -17.22 5.32 -4.68
N ARG A 109 -17.16 6.59 -5.07
CA ARG A 109 -17.80 7.07 -6.31
C ARG A 109 -17.13 6.53 -7.57
N PHE A 110 -15.81 6.33 -7.54
CA PHE A 110 -15.04 5.82 -8.68
C PHE A 110 -14.98 4.30 -8.71
N LEU A 111 -15.14 3.66 -7.55
CA LEU A 111 -15.06 2.22 -7.40
C LEU A 111 -16.31 1.67 -6.69
N PRO A 112 -17.52 1.70 -7.29
CA PRO A 112 -18.78 1.34 -6.62
C PRO A 112 -18.82 -0.07 -6.00
N MET A 113 -17.94 -0.98 -6.44
CA MET A 113 -17.75 -2.30 -5.81
C MET A 113 -17.32 -2.21 -4.33
N LEU A 114 -16.79 -1.05 -3.91
CA LEU A 114 -16.51 -0.70 -2.52
C LEU A 114 -17.71 -0.92 -1.60
N GLY A 115 -18.91 -0.51 -2.02
CA GLY A 115 -20.12 -0.55 -1.19
C GLY A 115 -20.56 -1.96 -0.75
N ARG A 116 -20.04 -3.03 -1.36
CA ARG A 116 -20.33 -4.43 -0.98
C ARG A 116 -19.29 -5.04 -0.04
N SER A 117 -18.11 -4.44 0.06
CA SER A 117 -16.92 -5.06 0.67
C SER A 117 -16.23 -4.17 1.70
N LEU A 118 -16.65 -2.91 1.86
CA LEU A 118 -16.04 -2.00 2.81
C LEU A 118 -16.06 -2.60 4.24
N PRO A 119 -14.93 -2.53 4.95
CA PRO A 119 -15.03 -2.36 6.38
C PRO A 119 -15.83 -1.09 6.61
N THR A 120 -16.94 -1.20 7.32
CA THR A 120 -17.41 -0.02 8.02
C THR A 120 -16.23 0.45 8.87
N LEU A 121 -15.79 1.70 8.67
CA LEU A 121 -15.09 2.44 9.72
C LEU A 121 -16.09 2.45 10.87
N GLY A 122 -16.07 1.39 11.67
CA GLY A 122 -16.97 1.25 12.78
C GLY A 122 -16.83 2.53 13.58
N ARG A 123 -17.94 3.04 14.10
CA ARG A 123 -17.93 4.02 15.20
C ARG A 123 -17.20 3.49 16.45
N SER A 124 -16.48 2.38 16.35
CA SER A 124 -15.31 2.08 17.15
C SER A 124 -14.45 3.35 17.21
N ARG A 125 -14.47 4.01 18.37
CA ARG A 125 -13.28 4.70 18.86
C ARG A 125 -12.07 3.85 18.45
N PRO A 126 -10.97 4.43 17.94
CA PRO A 126 -9.71 3.71 18.04
C PRO A 126 -9.56 3.41 19.53
N THR A 127 -9.81 2.16 19.91
CA THR A 127 -9.46 1.67 21.23
C THR A 127 -7.96 1.56 21.19
N LEU A 128 -7.31 2.69 21.42
CA LEU A 128 -6.06 2.77 22.14
C LEU A 128 -6.36 2.24 23.54
N ASP A 129 -6.47 0.92 23.66
CA ASP A 129 -6.38 0.31 24.97
C ASP A 129 -5.02 -0.31 25.13
N ARG A 130 -4.47 -0.04 26.30
CA ARG A 130 -3.10 -0.32 26.70
C ARG A 130 -2.87 -1.80 26.54
N SER A 131 -1.84 -2.15 25.77
CA SER A 131 -1.33 -3.49 25.52
C SER A 131 -1.84 -4.16 24.23
N MET A 132 -0.88 -4.45 23.36
CA MET A 132 -0.98 -5.29 22.14
C MET A 132 -1.72 -6.64 22.33
N PRO A 133 -1.80 -7.26 23.53
CA PRO A 133 -2.61 -8.46 23.77
C PRO A 133 -4.14 -8.25 23.81
N GLU A 134 -4.69 -7.04 24.00
CA GLU A 134 -6.16 -6.85 24.12
C GLU A 134 -6.90 -6.54 22.80
N LEU A 135 -6.17 -6.44 21.68
CA LEU A 135 -6.77 -6.43 20.34
C LEU A 135 -7.57 -7.71 20.03
N GLU A 136 -7.43 -8.74 20.88
CA GLU A 136 -7.98 -10.10 20.75
C GLU A 136 -9.50 -10.22 20.98
N ARG A 137 -10.19 -9.24 21.60
CA ARG A 137 -11.60 -9.44 22.05
C ARG A 137 -12.69 -8.67 21.29
N HIS A 138 -12.34 -7.84 20.32
CA HIS A 138 -13.33 -6.99 19.62
C HIS A 138 -13.36 -7.22 18.10
N LEU A 139 -13.54 -8.48 17.69
CA LEU A 139 -13.90 -8.81 16.31
C LEU A 139 -15.43 -8.84 16.16
N PRO A 140 -16.04 -8.01 15.28
CA PRO A 140 -17.46 -8.12 15.00
C PRO A 140 -17.77 -9.37 14.17
N ALA A 141 -18.88 -10.02 14.49
CA ALA A 141 -19.38 -11.25 13.83
C ALA A 141 -19.85 -11.05 12.38
N ASN A 142 -19.75 -9.85 11.81
CA ASN A 142 -20.41 -9.48 10.56
C ASN A 142 -19.41 -9.24 9.43
N GLY A 143 -19.14 -10.28 8.63
CA GLY A 143 -18.90 -10.26 7.17
C GLY A 143 -17.85 -9.35 6.50
N HIS A 144 -17.35 -8.30 7.14
CA HIS A 144 -16.46 -7.29 6.56
C HIS A 144 -15.10 -7.34 7.23
N SER A 145 -14.05 -7.02 6.48
CA SER A 145 -12.70 -7.07 7.01
C SER A 145 -12.27 -5.73 7.63
N PRO A 146 -12.34 -5.48 8.96
CA PRO A 146 -11.94 -4.20 9.56
C PRO A 146 -10.53 -3.77 9.12
N VAL A 147 -10.38 -2.49 8.76
CA VAL A 147 -9.06 -1.86 8.58
C VAL A 147 -8.67 -1.17 9.88
N SER A 148 -7.46 -1.45 10.38
CA SER A 148 -6.91 -0.88 11.61
C SER A 148 -5.58 -0.18 11.32
N MET A 149 -5.41 1.02 11.84
CA MET A 149 -4.15 1.76 11.76
C MET A 149 -3.25 1.40 12.96
N VAL A 150 -1.98 1.12 12.69
CA VAL A 150 -0.94 0.90 13.69
C VAL A 150 0.13 1.98 13.51
N LEU A 151 0.35 2.80 14.53
CA LEU A 151 1.46 3.75 14.50
C LEU A 151 2.74 3.07 14.93
N ASN A 152 3.76 3.20 14.09
CA ASN A 152 5.13 2.78 14.31
C ASN A 152 6.12 3.93 14.08
N PRO A 153 6.28 4.86 15.05
CA PRO A 153 7.25 5.97 14.96
C PRO A 153 8.71 5.57 14.67
N LEU A 154 9.05 4.28 14.78
CA LEU A 154 10.38 3.77 14.43
C LEU A 154 10.51 3.41 12.94
N GLN A 155 9.39 3.36 12.22
CA GLN A 155 9.34 3.21 10.78
C GLN A 155 9.79 4.51 10.11
N ALA A 156 10.49 4.39 8.97
CA ALA A 156 10.86 5.57 8.21
C ALA A 156 9.61 6.32 7.76
N ASP A 157 9.62 7.65 7.90
CA ASP A 157 8.43 8.48 7.70
C ASP A 157 7.67 8.30 6.37
N PRO A 158 8.35 8.07 5.22
CA PRO A 158 7.62 7.86 3.97
C PRO A 158 6.90 6.52 3.88
N LEU A 159 7.26 5.53 4.70
CA LEU A 159 6.78 4.15 4.58
C LEU A 159 5.39 3.98 5.20
N VAL A 160 4.53 3.27 4.48
CA VAL A 160 3.32 2.65 5.01
C VAL A 160 3.31 1.20 4.58
N ASP A 161 2.99 0.30 5.51
CA ASP A 161 2.89 -1.13 5.24
C ASP A 161 1.44 -1.59 5.41
N VAL A 162 1.02 -2.55 4.58
CA VAL A 162 -0.29 -3.18 4.68
C VAL A 162 -0.13 -4.67 4.91
N VAL A 163 -0.76 -5.17 5.97
CA VAL A 163 -0.80 -6.60 6.27
C VAL A 163 -2.23 -7.08 6.34
N ARG A 164 -2.58 -8.05 5.50
CA ARG A 164 -3.84 -8.79 5.59
C ARG A 164 -3.65 -9.99 6.51
N HIS A 165 -4.46 -10.09 7.56
CA HIS A 165 -4.48 -11.25 8.44
C HIS A 165 -5.92 -11.70 8.72
N GLY A 166 -6.28 -12.88 8.25
CA GLY A 166 -7.65 -13.39 8.34
C GLY A 166 -8.63 -12.42 7.69
N LYS A 167 -9.49 -11.81 8.50
CA LYS A 167 -10.44 -10.78 8.07
C LYS A 167 -10.01 -9.37 8.50
N VAL A 168 -8.76 -9.10 8.82
CA VAL A 168 -8.33 -7.76 9.25
C VAL A 168 -7.27 -7.25 8.28
N VAL A 169 -7.34 -5.97 7.95
CA VAL A 169 -6.29 -5.26 7.22
C VAL A 169 -5.61 -4.31 8.20
N LEU A 170 -4.32 -4.48 8.43
CA LEU A 170 -3.53 -3.59 9.27
C LEU A 170 -2.76 -2.64 8.36
N VAL A 171 -2.90 -1.33 8.58
CA VAL A 171 -2.10 -0.29 7.92
C VAL A 171 -1.12 0.27 8.94
N ILE A 172 0.18 0.20 8.67
CA ILE A 172 1.24 0.57 9.62
C ILE A 172 2.01 1.76 9.08
N ALA A 173 2.10 2.85 9.85
CA ALA A 173 2.83 4.04 9.44
C ALA A 173 3.54 4.72 10.61
N SER A 174 4.54 5.54 10.33
CA SER A 174 5.23 6.39 11.33
C SER A 174 4.31 7.41 12.00
N SER A 175 3.35 7.94 11.24
CA SER A 175 2.50 9.07 11.61
C SER A 175 1.12 8.97 10.92
N LEU A 176 0.16 9.76 11.39
CA LEU A 176 -1.19 9.79 10.83
C LEU A 176 -1.20 10.55 9.49
N ARG A 177 -0.96 9.82 8.39
CA ARG A 177 -0.88 10.36 7.02
C ARG A 177 -2.08 9.91 6.17
N PRO A 178 -3.13 10.74 6.02
CA PRO A 178 -4.34 10.37 5.29
C PRO A 178 -4.05 9.93 3.85
N PHE A 179 -3.16 10.63 3.16
CA PHE A 179 -2.81 10.33 1.77
C PHE A 179 -2.25 8.91 1.62
N ALA A 180 -1.31 8.54 2.49
CA ALA A 180 -0.70 7.22 2.44
C ALA A 180 -1.69 6.12 2.85
N TYR A 181 -2.53 6.37 3.86
CA TYR A 181 -3.60 5.45 4.23
C TYR A 181 -4.59 5.20 3.08
N VAL A 182 -5.03 6.26 2.40
CA VAL A 182 -5.94 6.16 1.24
C VAL A 182 -5.27 5.47 0.05
N HIS A 183 -3.98 5.74 -0.18
CA HIS A 183 -3.17 5.07 -1.20
C HIS A 183 -3.16 3.56 -1.01
N GLU A 184 -2.83 3.12 0.21
CA GLU A 184 -2.81 1.71 0.57
C GLU A 184 -4.19 1.04 0.45
N LEU A 185 -5.26 1.76 0.81
CA LEU A 185 -6.61 1.25 0.62
C LEU A 185 -6.97 1.13 -0.85
N ALA A 186 -6.57 2.09 -1.69
CA ALA A 186 -6.83 2.04 -3.12
C ALA A 186 -6.17 0.81 -3.77
N HIS A 187 -4.96 0.42 -3.36
CA HIS A 187 -4.31 -0.83 -3.81
C HIS A 187 -5.21 -2.05 -3.64
N LEU A 188 -5.92 -2.18 -2.51
CA LEU A 188 -6.81 -3.33 -2.24
C LEU A 188 -7.86 -3.57 -3.32
N TYR A 189 -8.28 -2.51 -4.02
CA TYR A 189 -9.30 -2.54 -5.07
C TYR A 189 -8.69 -2.57 -6.47
N VAL A 190 -7.66 -1.75 -6.69
CA VAL A 190 -6.96 -1.70 -7.98
C VAL A 190 -6.36 -3.07 -8.30
N ASP A 191 -5.77 -3.76 -7.33
CA ASP A 191 -5.19 -5.10 -7.53
C ASP A 191 -6.22 -6.11 -8.05
N ALA A 192 -7.46 -6.05 -7.55
CA ALA A 192 -8.53 -6.93 -7.99
C ALA A 192 -8.92 -6.65 -9.45
N LEU A 193 -9.09 -5.36 -9.80
CA LEU A 193 -9.40 -4.94 -11.18
C LEU A 193 -8.28 -5.28 -12.15
N VAL A 194 -7.05 -4.96 -11.78
CA VAL A 194 -5.86 -5.20 -12.60
C VAL A 194 -5.67 -6.69 -12.86
N LYS A 195 -5.96 -7.54 -11.87
CA LYS A 195 -5.95 -9.00 -12.05
C LYS A 195 -6.93 -9.45 -13.14
N GLU A 196 -8.15 -8.92 -13.14
CA GLU A 196 -9.15 -9.19 -14.18
C GLU A 196 -8.68 -8.68 -15.55
N TRP A 197 -8.02 -7.53 -15.58
CA TRP A 197 -7.53 -6.87 -16.79
C TRP A 197 -6.18 -7.37 -17.32
N THR A 198 -5.58 -8.37 -16.68
CA THR A 198 -4.26 -8.92 -17.05
C THR A 198 -4.13 -9.17 -18.56
N PRO A 199 -5.11 -9.76 -19.28
CA PRO A 199 -4.97 -9.99 -20.72
C PRO A 199 -4.82 -8.71 -21.54
N LEU A 200 -5.63 -7.68 -21.23
CA LEU A 200 -5.61 -6.39 -21.93
C LEU A 200 -4.33 -5.61 -21.64
N LEU A 201 -3.92 -5.59 -20.36
CA LEU A 201 -2.67 -4.94 -19.95
C LEU A 201 -1.45 -5.62 -20.56
N SER A 202 -1.41 -6.95 -20.55
CA SER A 202 -0.29 -7.72 -21.13
C SER A 202 -0.16 -7.49 -22.63
N ALA A 203 -1.27 -7.32 -23.35
CA ALA A 203 -1.28 -6.98 -24.77
C ALA A 203 -0.73 -5.56 -25.08
N ARG A 204 -0.41 -4.76 -24.05
CA ARG A 204 0.14 -3.40 -24.16
C ARG A 204 1.45 -3.21 -23.41
N ILE A 205 2.20 -4.29 -23.21
CA ILE A 205 3.54 -4.28 -22.59
C ILE A 205 4.51 -3.25 -23.22
N GLY A 206 4.36 -2.92 -24.50
CA GLY A 206 5.20 -1.92 -25.17
C GLY A 206 5.14 -0.51 -24.54
N LEU A 207 4.09 -0.20 -23.78
CA LEU A 207 3.99 1.05 -23.01
C LEU A 207 5.03 1.13 -21.89
N LEU A 208 5.55 0.01 -21.41
CA LEU A 208 6.57 0.00 -20.37
C LEU A 208 7.86 0.71 -20.81
N GLU A 209 8.24 0.63 -22.08
CA GLU A 209 9.53 1.16 -22.54
C GLU A 209 9.67 2.67 -22.29
N ALA A 210 8.59 3.44 -22.44
CA ALA A 210 8.64 4.90 -22.23
C ALA A 210 8.80 5.30 -20.76
N VAL A 211 8.55 4.37 -19.82
CA VAL A 211 8.60 4.62 -18.36
C VAL A 211 9.55 3.67 -17.63
N TYR A 212 10.24 2.76 -18.33
CA TYR A 212 10.99 1.69 -17.69
C TYR A 212 12.09 2.21 -16.78
N GLU A 213 12.92 3.15 -17.25
CA GLU A 213 14.06 3.65 -16.48
C GLU A 213 13.69 4.31 -15.14
N PRO A 214 12.72 5.27 -15.08
CA PRO A 214 12.27 5.79 -13.79
C PRO A 214 11.61 4.69 -12.95
N MET A 215 10.76 3.85 -13.53
CA MET A 215 10.04 2.82 -12.77
C MET A 215 10.96 1.74 -12.21
N HIS A 216 12.04 1.40 -12.91
CA HIS A 216 13.08 0.51 -12.43
C HIS A 216 13.85 1.12 -11.26
N ARG A 217 14.17 2.42 -11.33
CA ARG A 217 14.81 3.15 -10.21
C ARG A 217 13.96 3.12 -8.94
N TYR A 218 12.65 3.26 -9.09
CA TYR A 218 11.71 3.23 -7.97
C TYR A 218 11.23 1.82 -7.58
N SER A 219 11.75 0.78 -8.25
CA SER A 219 11.38 -0.62 -8.01
C SER A 219 9.90 -0.96 -8.30
N TYR A 220 9.21 -0.14 -9.10
CA TYR A 220 7.88 -0.45 -9.64
C TYR A 220 7.95 -1.40 -10.85
N ALA A 221 9.10 -1.42 -11.53
CA ALA A 221 9.45 -2.41 -12.55
C ALA A 221 10.78 -3.07 -12.17
N TRP A 222 10.92 -4.37 -12.44
CA TRP A 222 12.17 -5.10 -12.17
C TRP A 222 12.83 -5.58 -13.46
N ASP A 223 12.03 -5.71 -14.52
CA ASP A 223 12.40 -6.17 -15.85
C ASP A 223 11.40 -5.61 -16.88
N ARG A 224 11.59 -5.96 -18.15
CA ARG A 224 10.68 -5.56 -19.23
C ARG A 224 9.54 -6.56 -19.44
N SER A 225 9.06 -7.20 -18.37
CA SER A 225 7.97 -8.18 -18.43
C SER A 225 6.59 -7.54 -18.35
N ALA A 226 5.56 -8.30 -18.72
CA ALA A 226 4.17 -7.90 -18.57
C ALA A 226 3.82 -7.64 -17.09
N THR A 227 4.41 -8.40 -16.17
CA THR A 227 4.22 -8.20 -14.72
C THR A 227 4.74 -6.85 -14.27
N SER A 228 5.95 -6.46 -14.69
CA SER A 228 6.50 -5.13 -14.39
C SER A 228 5.62 -4.01 -14.99
N TRP A 229 5.11 -4.19 -16.20
CA TRP A 229 4.16 -3.23 -16.80
C TRP A 229 2.87 -3.11 -15.99
N ILE A 230 2.28 -4.25 -15.63
CA ILE A 230 1.05 -4.31 -14.84
C ILE A 230 1.22 -3.61 -13.49
N ASN A 231 2.34 -3.82 -12.81
CA ASN A 231 2.65 -3.15 -11.54
C ASN A 231 2.76 -1.64 -11.70
N VAL A 232 3.46 -1.17 -12.73
CA VAL A 232 3.58 0.27 -13.03
C VAL A 232 2.23 0.90 -13.31
N PHE A 233 1.38 0.22 -14.11
CA PHE A 233 0.04 0.71 -14.41
C PHE A 233 -0.84 0.75 -13.15
N ALA A 234 -0.81 -0.31 -12.33
CA ALA A 234 -1.55 -0.38 -11.06
C ALA A 234 -1.16 0.76 -10.12
N GLU A 235 0.13 0.98 -9.89
CA GLU A 235 0.65 2.07 -9.05
C GLU A 235 0.23 3.45 -9.61
N THR A 236 0.32 3.65 -10.93
CA THR A 236 -0.13 4.89 -11.58
C THR A 236 -1.61 5.16 -11.28
N MET A 237 -2.45 4.13 -11.42
CA MET A 237 -3.88 4.22 -11.17
C MET A 237 -4.19 4.49 -9.70
N VAL A 238 -3.52 3.80 -8.77
CA VAL A 238 -3.67 4.02 -7.33
C VAL A 238 -3.30 5.46 -6.95
N ARG A 239 -2.21 5.99 -7.49
CA ARG A 239 -1.81 7.39 -7.24
C ARG A 239 -2.85 8.37 -7.75
N CYS A 240 -3.36 8.18 -8.97
CA CYS A 240 -4.41 9.04 -9.53
C CYS A 240 -5.70 8.99 -8.69
N LEU A 241 -6.13 7.80 -8.28
CA LEU A 241 -7.30 7.62 -7.43
C LEU A 241 -7.10 8.24 -6.04
N THR A 242 -5.88 8.16 -5.49
CA THR A 242 -5.54 8.79 -4.21
C THR A 242 -5.67 10.31 -4.31
N VAL A 243 -5.10 10.92 -5.35
CA VAL A 243 -5.22 12.37 -5.62
C VAL A 243 -6.69 12.78 -5.74
N LEU A 244 -7.48 12.07 -6.54
CA LEU A 244 -8.91 12.32 -6.72
C LEU A 244 -9.70 12.18 -5.42
N SER A 245 -9.35 11.20 -4.57
CA SER A 245 -10.03 10.95 -3.31
C SER A 245 -9.68 12.01 -2.26
N MET A 246 -8.41 12.43 -2.21
CA MET A 246 -7.94 13.41 -1.24
C MET A 246 -8.41 14.83 -1.54
N TYR A 247 -8.42 15.23 -2.81
CA TYR A 247 -8.71 16.61 -3.21
C TYR A 247 -10.08 16.80 -3.86
N GLY A 248 -10.78 15.71 -4.20
CA GLY A 248 -12.12 15.74 -4.75
C GLY A 248 -12.22 16.59 -6.01
N ASP A 249 -13.13 17.57 -5.99
CA ASP A 249 -13.41 18.42 -7.14
C ASP A 249 -12.44 19.63 -7.26
N ASN A 250 -11.45 19.75 -6.37
CA ASN A 250 -10.43 20.78 -6.46
C ASN A 250 -9.43 20.47 -7.59
N ARG A 251 -9.82 20.86 -8.81
CA ARG A 251 -9.05 20.61 -10.04
C ARG A 251 -7.66 21.21 -10.02
N GLU A 252 -7.45 22.34 -9.35
CA GLU A 252 -6.14 22.98 -9.28
C GLU A 252 -5.15 22.11 -8.50
N LEU A 253 -5.55 21.67 -7.30
CA LEU A 253 -4.73 20.76 -6.49
C LEU A 253 -4.52 19.42 -7.20
N CYS A 254 -5.57 18.82 -7.75
CA CYS A 254 -5.45 17.58 -8.51
C CYS A 254 -4.45 17.74 -9.67
N ASN A 255 -4.55 18.81 -10.45
CA ASN A 255 -3.66 19.02 -11.59
C ASN A 255 -2.20 19.21 -11.19
N GLY A 256 -1.95 19.92 -10.08
CA GLY A 256 -0.61 20.11 -9.53
C GLY A 256 0.02 18.78 -9.09
N GLU A 257 -0.75 17.93 -8.42
CA GLU A 257 -0.29 16.62 -7.94
C GLU A 257 -0.07 15.64 -9.09
N ILE A 258 -0.96 15.60 -10.08
CA ILE A 258 -0.74 14.79 -11.29
C ILE A 258 0.51 15.27 -12.04
N ALA A 259 0.76 16.57 -12.11
CA ALA A 259 1.98 17.10 -12.73
C ALA A 259 3.25 16.73 -11.94
N ALA A 260 3.17 16.67 -10.60
CA ALA A 260 4.26 16.17 -9.77
C ALA A 260 4.56 14.70 -10.07
N LEU A 261 3.53 13.85 -10.19
CA LEU A 261 3.69 12.45 -10.60
C LEU A 261 4.36 12.30 -11.97
N GLU A 262 3.95 13.11 -12.96
CA GLU A 262 4.60 13.15 -14.28
C GLU A 262 6.10 13.49 -14.14
N GLY A 263 6.45 14.45 -13.28
CA GLY A 263 7.83 14.82 -12.96
C GLY A 263 8.64 13.72 -12.25
N GLU A 264 7.98 12.83 -11.52
CA GLU A 264 8.57 11.63 -10.92
C GLU A 264 8.74 10.48 -11.94
N GLY A 265 8.31 10.65 -13.19
CA GLY A 265 8.42 9.66 -14.24
C GLY A 265 7.18 8.78 -14.45
N PHE A 266 6.08 9.05 -13.72
CA PHE A 266 4.77 8.45 -14.02
C PHE A 266 4.13 9.15 -15.22
N LEU A 267 4.73 8.97 -16.40
CA LEU A 267 4.32 9.62 -17.65
C LEU A 267 2.82 9.42 -17.97
N TYR A 268 2.24 8.31 -17.52
CA TYR A 268 0.84 7.97 -17.77
C TYR A 268 -0.14 8.50 -16.72
N ALA A 269 0.32 9.23 -15.70
CA ALA A 269 -0.56 9.77 -14.65
C ALA A 269 -1.66 10.68 -15.23
N ARG A 270 -1.32 11.56 -16.18
CA ARG A 270 -2.29 12.46 -16.83
C ARG A 270 -3.38 11.73 -17.62
N PRO A 271 -3.08 10.87 -18.61
CA PRO A 271 -4.13 10.18 -19.36
C PRO A 271 -4.96 9.26 -18.46
N VAL A 272 -4.37 8.62 -17.45
CA VAL A 272 -5.12 7.83 -16.45
C VAL A 272 -6.07 8.71 -15.64
N TYR A 273 -5.59 9.82 -15.09
CA TYR A 273 -6.41 10.77 -14.35
C TYR A 273 -7.58 11.32 -15.18
N GLU A 274 -7.32 11.79 -16.39
CA GLU A 274 -8.34 12.39 -17.26
C GLU A 274 -9.42 11.39 -17.67
N THR A 275 -9.03 10.14 -17.91
CA THR A 275 -9.98 9.07 -18.26
C THR A 275 -10.82 8.64 -17.06
N ILE A 276 -10.26 8.60 -15.84
CA ILE A 276 -11.06 8.39 -14.60
C ILE A 276 -12.08 9.53 -14.42
N VAL A 277 -11.64 10.78 -14.52
CA VAL A 277 -12.52 11.96 -14.38
C VAL A 277 -13.62 11.95 -15.43
N SER A 278 -13.30 11.57 -16.67
CA SER A 278 -14.26 11.52 -17.78
C SER A 278 -15.28 10.39 -17.63
N ALA A 279 -14.89 9.25 -17.03
CA ALA A 279 -15.81 8.17 -16.71
C ALA A 279 -16.85 8.59 -15.66
N GLY A 280 -16.49 9.50 -14.76
CA GLY A 280 -17.38 10.00 -13.71
C GLY A 280 -17.81 8.89 -12.75
N GLN A 281 -19.12 8.66 -12.65
CA GLN A 281 -19.69 7.58 -11.81
C GLN A 281 -19.80 6.24 -12.55
N SER A 282 -19.41 6.18 -13.82
CA SER A 282 -19.35 4.92 -14.55
C SER A 282 -18.26 4.03 -13.95
N LEU A 283 -18.56 2.75 -13.78
CA LEU A 283 -17.59 1.76 -13.32
C LEU A 283 -16.34 1.78 -14.23
N LEU A 284 -15.16 1.63 -13.63
CA LEU A 284 -13.95 1.34 -14.39
C LEU A 284 -14.14 -0.06 -15.03
N THR A 285 -14.53 -0.08 -16.31
CA THR A 285 -14.80 -1.29 -17.10
C THR A 285 -13.61 -1.65 -17.98
N GLU A 286 -13.67 -2.80 -18.66
CA GLU A 286 -12.70 -3.12 -19.72
C GLU A 286 -12.73 -2.11 -20.88
N GLU A 287 -13.90 -1.55 -21.21
CA GLU A 287 -14.04 -0.51 -22.24
C GLU A 287 -13.31 0.77 -21.81
N TRP A 288 -13.51 1.20 -20.56
CA TRP A 288 -12.75 2.31 -19.98
C TRP A 288 -11.25 2.05 -20.03
N LEU A 289 -10.81 0.85 -19.67
CA LEU A 289 -9.40 0.50 -19.70
C LEU A 289 -8.84 0.59 -21.13
N ALA A 290 -9.57 0.10 -22.13
CA ALA A 290 -9.14 0.17 -23.52
C ALA A 290 -8.94 1.62 -23.99
N ASP A 291 -9.85 2.51 -23.64
CA ASP A 291 -9.74 3.95 -23.94
C ASP A 291 -8.57 4.60 -23.18
N CYS A 292 -8.38 4.24 -21.92
CA CYS A 292 -7.26 4.69 -21.10
C CYS A 292 -5.91 4.28 -21.69
N LEU A 293 -5.75 3.01 -22.05
CA LEU A 293 -4.52 2.50 -22.67
C LEU A 293 -4.24 3.17 -24.02
N LYS A 294 -5.27 3.46 -24.81
CA LYS A 294 -5.14 4.21 -26.07
C LYS A 294 -4.65 5.64 -25.82
N ALA A 295 -5.12 6.30 -24.76
CA ALA A 295 -4.61 7.62 -24.38
C ALA A 295 -3.13 7.54 -23.96
N CYS A 296 -2.73 6.50 -23.22
CA CYS A 296 -1.33 6.24 -22.88
C CYS A 296 -0.44 6.02 -24.12
N GLU A 297 -0.92 5.30 -25.13
CA GLU A 297 -0.19 5.10 -26.40
C GLU A 297 0.12 6.41 -27.12
N VAL A 298 -0.81 7.37 -27.10
CA VAL A 298 -0.59 8.71 -27.70
C VAL A 298 0.54 9.45 -26.99
N VAL A 299 0.57 9.37 -25.65
CA VAL A 299 1.64 9.98 -24.83
C VAL A 299 2.97 9.27 -25.08
N ALA A 300 2.99 7.93 -25.08
CA ALA A 300 4.20 7.14 -25.32
C ALA A 300 4.84 7.44 -26.69
N ALA A 301 4.01 7.53 -27.74
CA ALA A 301 4.46 7.87 -29.08
C ALA A 301 5.09 9.27 -29.17
N SER A 302 4.70 10.19 -28.27
CA SER A 302 5.23 11.55 -28.22
C SER A 302 6.54 11.63 -27.44
N ALA A 303 6.69 10.84 -26.38
CA ALA A 303 7.93 10.74 -25.61
C ALA A 303 9.08 10.06 -26.39
N GLY A 304 8.79 9.12 -27.28
CA GLY A 304 9.81 8.49 -28.13
C GLY A 304 10.40 9.38 -29.23
N ARG A 305 9.88 10.60 -29.41
CA ARG A 305 10.32 11.57 -30.44
C ARG A 305 11.21 12.70 -29.90
N SER A 306 11.35 12.80 -28.57
CA SER A 306 12.17 13.80 -27.87
C SER A 306 13.54 13.23 -27.49
#